data_AF-A0A7Z8QWH0-F1
#
_entry.id   AF-A0A7Z8QWH0-F1
#
_cell.length_a   1.000
_cell.length_b   1.000
_cell.length_c   1.000
_cell.angle_alpha   90.00
_cell.angle_beta   90.00
_cell.angle_gamma   90.00
#
_symmetry.space_group_name_H-M   'P 1'
#
loop_
_entity.id
_entity.type
_entity.pdbx_description
1 polymer ?
#
loop_
_entity_poly.entity_id
_entity_poly.type
_entity_poly.pdbx_seq_one_letter_code
_entity_poly.pdbx_strand_id
1 'polypeptide(L)'
;MILGLAVNFFSNDWPIFELHHFNQFHLTSELVLFVFLSALVFESALSLDARALIKNLAPILMMAIVGMLISVALVGFGLSWSLGLPLIIALLFASLISATDPVAVIALFKELGVSKRLSVLVEGESLMNDATAIVLFNILMMLMLEGHFSSANGFDAAWQFLRFFLGGIAVGVASGIFVSELLVRLYHGNQGIPVVLSLVLAYFRFIIAEHELHVSGVMSVLSAAI
;
A
#
# COMPACT_ATOMS: atom_id res chain seq x y z
N MET A 1 -2.39 1.55 27.14
CA MET A 1 -3.44 1.57 28.19
C MET A 1 -2.99 2.31 29.46
N ILE A 2 -1.83 1.98 30.05
CA ILE A 2 -1.30 2.65 31.27
C ILE A 2 -0.96 4.13 31.03
N LEU A 3 -0.39 4.47 29.86
CA LEU A 3 -0.14 5.87 29.48
C LEU A 3 -1.43 6.70 29.40
N GLY A 4 -2.54 6.11 28.93
CA GLY A 4 -3.83 6.81 28.82
C GLY A 4 -4.48 7.08 30.18
N LEU A 5 -4.29 6.19 31.15
CA LEU A 5 -4.76 6.40 32.53
C LEU A 5 -3.92 7.45 33.27
N ALA A 6 -2.61 7.47 33.04
CA ALA A 6 -1.73 8.47 33.64
C ALA A 6 -2.06 9.89 33.14
N VAL A 7 -2.33 10.05 31.85
CA VAL A 7 -2.73 11.34 31.25
C VAL A 7 -4.07 11.84 31.79
N ASN A 8 -5.04 10.92 32.01
CA ASN A 8 -6.34 11.27 32.58
C ASN A 8 -6.23 11.77 34.03
N PHE A 9 -5.36 11.15 34.84
CA PHE A 9 -5.15 11.56 36.23
C PHE A 9 -4.55 12.96 36.35
N PHE A 10 -3.53 13.28 35.54
CA PHE A 10 -2.89 14.60 35.53
C PHE A 10 -3.73 15.71 34.87
N SER A 11 -4.71 15.35 34.03
CA SER A 11 -5.64 16.30 33.40
C SER A 11 -6.59 16.97 34.40
N ASN A 12 -6.80 16.40 35.58
CA ASN A 12 -7.83 16.87 36.51
C ASN A 12 -7.32 17.98 37.47
N ASP A 13 -6.01 18.13 37.60
CA ASP A 13 -5.39 19.03 38.58
C ASP A 13 -4.95 20.39 37.98
N TRP A 14 -4.89 20.51 36.64
CA TRP A 14 -4.49 21.74 35.96
C TRP A 14 -5.48 22.17 34.87
N PRO A 15 -6.34 23.18 35.11
CA PRO A 15 -7.33 23.68 34.14
C PRO A 15 -6.71 24.53 33.01
N ILE A 16 -5.40 24.43 32.77
CA ILE A 16 -4.67 25.22 31.77
C ILE A 16 -4.47 24.45 30.45
N PHE A 17 -4.83 23.16 30.41
CA PHE A 17 -4.91 22.37 29.19
C PHE A 17 -6.37 21.92 28.99
N GLU A 18 -7.22 22.82 28.49
CA GLU A 18 -8.48 22.40 27.87
C GLU A 18 -8.15 21.52 26.65
N LEU A 19 -8.04 20.21 26.88
CA LEU A 19 -7.94 19.17 25.85
C LEU A 19 -9.26 19.01 25.06
N HIS A 20 -10.03 20.08 24.86
CA HIS A 20 -11.27 20.07 24.06
C HIS A 20 -10.99 19.67 22.60
N HIS A 21 -9.75 19.83 22.11
CA HIS A 21 -9.35 19.43 20.76
C HIS A 21 -8.98 17.95 20.60
N PHE A 22 -8.80 17.18 21.69
CA PHE A 22 -8.47 15.76 21.59
C PHE A 22 -9.69 14.84 21.65
N ASN A 23 -10.83 15.32 22.15
CA ASN A 23 -12.07 14.54 22.20
C ASN A 23 -12.79 14.42 20.85
N GLN A 24 -12.30 15.11 19.81
CA GLN A 24 -12.83 15.06 18.45
C GLN A 24 -11.91 14.35 17.45
N PHE A 25 -10.77 13.80 17.91
CA PHE A 25 -9.90 12.97 17.08
C PHE A 25 -10.54 11.59 16.87
N HIS A 26 -11.50 11.52 15.95
CA HIS A 26 -11.94 10.25 15.39
C HIS A 26 -10.83 9.74 14.45
N LEU A 27 -10.19 8.63 14.84
CA LEU A 27 -9.30 7.89 13.95
C LEU A 27 -10.14 7.30 12.81
N THR A 28 -10.23 8.04 11.70
CA THR A 28 -10.83 7.53 10.47
C THR A 28 -9.94 6.43 9.90
N SER A 29 -10.54 5.40 9.30
CA SER A 29 -9.81 4.31 8.64
C SER A 29 -8.80 4.83 7.62
N GLU A 30 -9.13 5.91 6.89
CA GLU A 30 -8.24 6.58 5.95
C GLU A 30 -6.98 7.14 6.61
N LEU A 31 -7.09 7.70 7.82
CA LEU A 31 -5.98 8.29 8.54
C LEU A 31 -5.06 7.20 9.12
N VAL A 32 -5.65 6.08 9.56
CA VAL A 32 -4.91 4.88 9.99
C VAL A 32 -4.18 4.26 8.79
N LEU A 33 -4.87 4.06 7.66
CA LEU A 33 -4.25 3.56 6.44
C LEU A 33 -3.12 4.49 6.00
N PHE A 34 -3.35 5.80 5.92
CA PHE A 34 -2.33 6.76 5.55
C PHE A 34 -1.07 6.67 6.43
N VAL A 35 -1.24 6.69 7.75
CA VAL A 35 -0.10 6.73 8.68
C VAL A 35 0.67 5.40 8.69
N PHE A 36 -0.04 4.29 8.81
CA PHE A 36 0.60 2.98 8.96
C PHE A 36 1.00 2.37 7.63
N LEU A 37 0.14 2.43 6.60
CA LEU A 37 0.41 1.80 5.32
C LEU A 37 1.59 2.49 4.61
N SER A 38 1.65 3.82 4.62
CA SER A 38 2.76 4.55 4.00
C SER A 38 4.10 4.17 4.64
N ALA A 39 4.15 4.11 5.97
CA ALA A 39 5.37 3.74 6.69
C ALA A 39 5.77 2.28 6.45
N LEU A 40 4.82 1.34 6.57
CA LEU A 40 5.06 -0.10 6.45
C LEU A 40 5.45 -0.51 5.04
N VAL A 41 4.78 0.05 4.02
CA VAL A 41 5.08 -0.23 2.61
C VAL A 41 6.45 0.34 2.24
N PHE A 42 6.75 1.55 2.69
CA PHE A 42 8.06 2.17 2.44
C PHE A 42 9.20 1.41 3.12
N GLU A 43 9.03 1.00 4.38
CA GLU A 43 10.02 0.19 5.10
C GLU A 43 10.25 -1.15 4.41
N SER A 44 9.18 -1.88 4.10
CA SER A 44 9.25 -3.18 3.41
C SER A 44 9.96 -3.05 2.05
N ALA A 45 9.65 -1.99 1.31
CA ALA A 45 10.29 -1.70 0.03
C ALA A 45 11.79 -1.35 0.18
N LEU A 46 12.19 -0.61 1.22
CA LEU A 46 13.59 -0.31 1.52
C LEU A 46 14.39 -1.53 1.98
N SER A 47 13.76 -2.49 2.67
CA SER A 47 14.44 -3.72 3.11
C SER A 47 14.67 -4.72 1.98
N LEU A 48 13.96 -4.58 0.85
CA LEU A 48 14.10 -5.44 -0.31
C LEU A 48 15.41 -5.20 -1.05
N ASP A 49 15.97 -6.27 -1.60
CA ASP A 49 17.10 -6.18 -2.54
C ASP A 49 16.60 -5.67 -3.90
N ALA A 50 16.56 -4.34 -4.06
CA ALA A 50 16.05 -3.66 -5.26
C ALA A 50 16.67 -4.19 -6.56
N ARG A 51 17.98 -4.52 -6.56
CA ARG A 51 18.65 -5.10 -7.73
C ARG A 51 18.11 -6.49 -8.07
N ALA A 52 17.94 -7.35 -7.06
CA ALA A 52 17.37 -8.67 -7.26
C ALA A 52 15.88 -8.60 -7.64
N LEU A 53 15.13 -7.63 -7.10
CA LEU A 53 13.74 -7.36 -7.41
C LEU A 53 13.59 -6.97 -8.89
N ILE A 54 14.31 -5.93 -9.34
CA ILE A 54 14.26 -5.45 -10.73
C ILE A 54 14.63 -6.57 -11.71
N LYS A 55 15.63 -7.41 -11.37
CA LYS A 55 16.02 -8.56 -12.18
C LYS A 55 14.92 -9.62 -12.31
N ASN A 56 14.02 -9.72 -11.32
CA ASN A 56 12.90 -10.67 -11.31
C ASN A 56 11.53 -9.95 -11.40
N LEU A 57 11.49 -8.72 -11.90
CA LEU A 57 10.27 -7.92 -11.89
C LEU A 57 9.14 -8.54 -12.72
N ALA A 58 9.47 -9.12 -13.88
CA ALA A 58 8.47 -9.74 -14.76
C ALA A 58 7.69 -10.89 -14.09
N PRO A 59 8.32 -11.93 -13.49
CA PRO A 59 7.57 -12.96 -12.78
C PRO A 59 6.84 -12.44 -11.54
N ILE A 60 7.40 -11.46 -10.83
CA ILE A 60 6.73 -10.83 -9.67
C ILE A 60 5.43 -10.15 -10.11
N LEU A 61 5.48 -9.28 -11.13
CA LEU A 61 4.30 -8.58 -11.63
C LEU A 61 3.27 -9.54 -12.23
N MET A 62 3.72 -10.62 -12.88
CA MET A 62 2.81 -11.64 -13.40
C MET A 62 2.03 -12.31 -12.28
N MET A 63 2.67 -12.64 -11.16
CA MET A 63 1.98 -13.23 -10.00
C MET A 63 1.09 -12.21 -9.28
N ALA A 64 1.66 -11.05 -8.94
CA ALA A 64 1.00 -10.01 -8.15
C ALA A 64 -0.18 -9.33 -8.86
N ILE A 65 -0.16 -9.25 -10.20
CA ILE A 65 -1.26 -8.64 -10.98
C ILE A 65 -2.13 -9.73 -11.58
N VAL A 66 -1.58 -10.58 -12.45
CA VAL A 66 -2.39 -11.53 -13.22
C VAL A 66 -2.91 -12.64 -12.31
N GLY A 67 -2.04 -13.20 -11.46
CA GLY A 67 -2.43 -14.21 -10.48
C GLY A 67 -3.50 -13.70 -9.53
N MET A 68 -3.33 -12.47 -9.02
CA MET A 68 -4.31 -11.81 -8.17
C MET A 68 -5.65 -11.58 -8.88
N LEU A 69 -5.66 -11.02 -10.09
CA LEU A 69 -6.90 -10.78 -10.85
C LEU A 69 -7.67 -12.08 -11.10
N ILE A 70 -6.96 -13.17 -11.40
CA ILE A 70 -7.56 -14.51 -11.53
C ILE A 70 -8.15 -14.96 -10.19
N SER A 71 -7.41 -14.80 -9.08
CA SER A 71 -7.89 -15.14 -7.73
C SER A 71 -9.18 -14.38 -7.38
N VAL A 72 -9.19 -13.07 -7.59
CA VAL A 72 -10.35 -12.20 -7.33
C VAL A 72 -11.54 -12.60 -8.19
N ALA A 73 -11.32 -12.89 -9.47
CA ALA A 73 -12.39 -13.35 -10.35
C ALA A 73 -12.96 -14.68 -9.85
N LEU A 74 -12.12 -15.70 -9.61
CA LEU A 74 -12.57 -17.02 -9.18
C LEU A 74 -13.35 -16.96 -7.87
N VAL A 75 -12.82 -16.27 -6.87
CA VAL A 75 -13.47 -16.12 -5.56
C VAL A 75 -14.74 -15.27 -5.69
N GLY A 76 -14.70 -14.15 -6.39
CA GLY A 76 -15.84 -13.25 -6.54
C GLY A 76 -17.00 -13.89 -7.30
N PHE A 77 -16.72 -14.56 -8.43
CA PHE A 77 -17.75 -15.32 -9.16
C PHE A 77 -18.25 -16.51 -8.33
N GLY A 78 -17.37 -17.21 -7.62
CA GLY A 78 -17.75 -18.31 -6.74
C GLY A 78 -18.67 -17.88 -5.60
N LEU A 79 -18.39 -16.75 -4.95
CA LEU A 79 -19.23 -16.17 -3.89
C LEU A 79 -20.56 -15.66 -4.43
N SER A 80 -20.55 -14.97 -5.58
CA SER A 80 -21.78 -14.50 -6.22
C SER A 80 -22.70 -15.67 -6.60
N TRP A 81 -22.14 -16.76 -7.14
CA TRP A 81 -22.90 -17.94 -7.53
C TRP A 81 -23.42 -18.74 -6.33
N SER A 82 -22.60 -18.93 -5.29
CA SER A 82 -22.95 -19.77 -4.13
C SER A 82 -23.89 -19.08 -3.13
N LEU A 83 -23.70 -17.78 -2.90
CA LEU A 83 -24.44 -17.01 -1.88
C LEU A 83 -25.49 -16.08 -2.49
N GLY A 84 -25.57 -15.97 -3.83
CA GLY A 84 -26.47 -15.06 -4.51
C GLY A 84 -26.11 -13.57 -4.30
N LEU A 85 -24.87 -13.29 -3.91
CA LEU A 85 -24.41 -11.92 -3.68
C LEU A 85 -24.31 -11.15 -5.00
N PRO A 86 -24.62 -9.83 -5.01
CA PRO A 86 -24.31 -8.97 -6.14
C PRO A 86 -22.83 -9.09 -6.52
N LEU A 87 -22.55 -9.29 -7.81
CA LEU A 87 -21.19 -9.58 -8.31
C LEU A 87 -20.17 -8.53 -7.86
N ILE A 88 -20.55 -7.26 -7.86
CA ILE A 88 -19.68 -6.16 -7.40
C ILE A 88 -19.27 -6.29 -5.92
N ILE A 89 -20.20 -6.71 -5.05
CA ILE A 89 -19.93 -6.92 -3.62
C ILE A 89 -19.03 -8.15 -3.45
N ALA A 90 -19.27 -9.21 -4.21
CA ALA A 90 -18.46 -10.41 -4.16
C ALA A 90 -17.02 -10.15 -4.65
N LEU A 91 -16.84 -9.35 -5.71
CA LEU A 91 -15.53 -8.93 -6.22
C LEU A 91 -14.81 -7.98 -5.26
N LEU A 92 -15.53 -7.05 -4.62
CA LEU A 92 -14.99 -6.18 -3.56
C LEU A 92 -14.47 -6.99 -2.38
N PHE A 93 -15.23 -7.99 -1.95
CA PHE A 93 -14.79 -8.88 -0.88
C PHE A 93 -13.58 -9.71 -1.32
N ALA A 94 -13.63 -10.25 -2.54
CA ALA A 94 -12.54 -11.05 -3.09
C ALA A 94 -11.23 -10.24 -3.23
N SER A 95 -11.28 -8.97 -3.65
CA SER A 95 -10.09 -8.11 -3.70
C SER A 95 -9.51 -7.83 -2.33
N LEU A 96 -10.35 -7.62 -1.32
CA LEU A 96 -9.93 -7.37 0.06
C LEU A 96 -9.17 -8.56 0.66
N ILE A 97 -9.63 -9.80 0.40
CA ILE A 97 -8.98 -11.00 0.94
C ILE A 97 -7.83 -11.52 0.06
N SER A 98 -7.58 -10.91 -1.10
CA SER A 98 -6.55 -11.38 -2.02
C SER A 98 -5.15 -10.90 -1.66
N ALA A 99 -5.02 -9.90 -0.78
CA ALA A 99 -3.74 -9.49 -0.19
C ALA A 99 -3.13 -10.63 0.63
N THR A 100 -1.85 -10.93 0.42
CA THR A 100 -1.16 -12.10 1.00
C THR A 100 0.02 -11.64 1.84
N ASP A 101 0.12 -12.17 3.06
CA ASP A 101 1.26 -11.92 3.96
C ASP A 101 2.19 -13.15 4.03
N PRO A 102 3.42 -13.07 3.48
CA PRO A 102 4.36 -14.17 3.43
C PRO A 102 5.30 -14.21 4.64
N VAL A 103 5.13 -13.36 5.67
CA VAL A 103 6.08 -13.23 6.80
C VAL A 103 6.42 -14.59 7.42
N ALA A 104 5.42 -15.44 7.67
CA ALA A 104 5.64 -16.77 8.22
C ALA A 104 6.41 -17.70 7.26
N VAL A 105 6.10 -17.63 5.96
CA VAL A 105 6.76 -18.44 4.92
C VAL A 105 8.23 -18.01 4.76
N ILE A 106 8.49 -16.70 4.77
CA ILE A 106 9.85 -16.14 4.68
C ILE A 106 10.68 -16.53 5.90
N ALA A 107 10.11 -16.52 7.10
CA ALA A 107 10.79 -16.97 8.32
C ALA A 107 11.24 -18.44 8.18
N LEU A 108 10.33 -19.31 7.72
CA LEU A 108 10.63 -20.72 7.49
C LEU A 108 11.66 -20.93 6.36
N PHE A 109 11.63 -20.12 5.30
CA PHE A 109 12.63 -20.17 4.23
C PHE A 109 14.04 -19.85 4.71
N LYS A 110 14.17 -18.92 5.67
CA LYS A 110 15.46 -18.61 6.29
C LYS A 110 15.98 -19.78 7.12
N GLU A 111 15.11 -20.46 7.87
CA GLU A 111 15.48 -21.66 8.64
C GLU A 111 15.90 -22.83 7.74
N LEU A 112 15.20 -23.02 6.61
CA LEU A 112 15.48 -24.10 5.65
C LEU A 112 16.63 -23.79 4.68
N GLY A 113 17.26 -22.61 4.76
CA GLY A 113 18.37 -22.23 3.87
C GLY A 113 17.96 -22.09 2.40
N VAL A 114 16.72 -21.67 2.14
CA VAL A 114 16.17 -21.49 0.78
C VAL A 114 16.95 -20.40 0.02
N SER A 115 17.01 -20.51 -1.31
CA SER A 115 17.71 -19.54 -2.16
C SER A 115 17.19 -18.10 -1.97
N LYS A 116 18.11 -17.13 -1.89
CA LYS A 116 17.77 -15.69 -1.78
C LYS A 116 16.81 -15.22 -2.88
N ARG A 117 16.90 -15.83 -4.08
CA ARG A 117 16.00 -15.53 -5.20
C ARG A 117 14.54 -15.87 -4.88
N LEU A 118 14.27 -17.00 -4.23
CA LEU A 118 12.89 -17.38 -3.91
C LEU A 118 12.29 -16.47 -2.83
N SER A 119 13.09 -16.07 -1.84
CA SER A 119 12.67 -15.07 -0.84
C SER A 119 12.30 -13.75 -1.52
N VAL A 120 13.15 -13.22 -2.42
CA VAL A 120 12.86 -11.98 -3.16
C VAL A 120 11.60 -12.09 -4.04
N LEU A 121 11.38 -13.26 -4.66
CA LEU A 121 10.18 -13.49 -5.47
C LEU A 121 8.91 -13.42 -4.62
N VAL A 122 8.90 -14.09 -3.47
CA VAL A 122 7.73 -14.15 -2.57
C VAL A 122 7.49 -12.82 -1.86
N GLU A 123 8.54 -12.17 -1.37
CA GLU A 123 8.45 -10.88 -0.70
C GLU A 123 8.03 -9.77 -1.69
N GLY A 124 8.58 -9.79 -2.90
CA GLY A 124 8.18 -8.88 -3.96
C GLY A 124 6.76 -9.13 -4.48
N GLU A 125 6.32 -10.40 -4.57
CA GLU A 125 4.95 -10.75 -4.96
C GLU A 125 3.94 -10.21 -3.95
N SER A 126 4.11 -10.48 -2.67
CA SER A 126 3.23 -9.97 -1.60
C SER A 126 3.18 -8.44 -1.57
N LEU A 127 4.33 -7.77 -1.61
CA LEU A 127 4.39 -6.31 -1.55
C LEU A 127 3.64 -5.65 -2.73
N MET A 128 3.79 -6.22 -3.93
CA MET A 128 3.08 -5.74 -5.12
C MET A 128 1.60 -6.15 -5.11
N ASN A 129 1.28 -7.31 -4.55
CA ASN A 129 -0.08 -7.82 -4.42
C ASN A 129 -0.91 -6.94 -3.48
N ASP A 130 -0.38 -6.53 -2.33
CA ASP A 130 -1.03 -5.61 -1.39
C ASP A 130 -1.40 -4.27 -2.08
N ALA A 131 -0.45 -3.70 -2.81
CA ALA A 131 -0.66 -2.47 -3.56
C ALA A 131 -1.63 -2.66 -4.74
N THR A 132 -1.68 -3.85 -5.34
CA THR A 132 -2.65 -4.16 -6.40
C THR A 132 -4.06 -4.35 -5.82
N ALA A 133 -4.18 -4.98 -4.65
CA ALA A 133 -5.42 -5.23 -3.94
C ALA A 133 -6.15 -3.94 -3.56
N ILE A 134 -5.44 -2.97 -2.99
CA ILE A 134 -6.03 -1.69 -2.62
C ILE A 134 -6.46 -0.88 -3.84
N VAL A 135 -5.68 -0.90 -4.94
CA VAL A 135 -6.05 -0.23 -6.19
C VAL A 135 -7.31 -0.85 -6.79
N LEU A 136 -7.37 -2.18 -6.84
CA LEU A 136 -8.54 -2.89 -7.37
C LEU A 136 -9.77 -2.64 -6.50
N PHE A 137 -9.62 -2.67 -5.17
CA PHE A 137 -10.70 -2.37 -4.23
C PHE A 137 -11.26 -0.96 -4.45
N ASN A 138 -10.40 0.06 -4.56
CA ASN A 138 -10.84 1.44 -4.76
C ASN A 138 -11.60 1.62 -6.10
N ILE A 139 -11.14 0.98 -7.18
CA ILE A 139 -11.82 1.03 -8.48
C ILE A 139 -13.19 0.35 -8.39
N LEU A 140 -13.27 -0.83 -7.78
CA LEU A 140 -14.54 -1.54 -7.60
C LEU A 140 -15.50 -0.74 -6.71
N MET A 141 -15.00 -0.06 -5.68
CA MET A 141 -15.79 0.79 -4.79
C MET A 141 -16.36 1.99 -5.55
N MET A 142 -15.53 2.64 -6.36
CA MET A 142 -15.96 3.75 -7.22
C MET A 142 -17.07 3.31 -8.18
N LEU A 143 -16.89 2.18 -8.87
CA LEU A 143 -17.91 1.62 -9.77
C LEU A 143 -19.22 1.26 -9.05
N MET A 144 -19.12 0.80 -7.79
CA MET A 144 -20.29 0.52 -6.95
C MET A 144 -21.06 1.80 -6.60
N LEU A 145 -20.36 2.86 -6.20
CA LEU A 145 -20.97 4.14 -5.82
C LEU A 145 -21.61 4.87 -7.00
N GLU A 146 -21.02 4.77 -8.18
CA GLU A 146 -21.56 5.37 -9.41
C GLU A 146 -22.73 4.57 -10.00
N GLY A 147 -23.00 3.36 -9.51
CA GLY A 147 -24.09 2.50 -10.01
C GLY A 147 -23.86 1.97 -11.42
N HIS A 148 -22.65 2.12 -11.98
CA HIS A 148 -22.28 1.79 -13.35
C HIS A 148 -21.65 0.38 -13.47
N PHE A 149 -22.21 -0.63 -12.79
CA PHE A 149 -21.73 -2.01 -12.95
C PHE A 149 -22.39 -2.68 -14.17
N SER A 150 -21.87 -2.38 -15.37
CA SER A 150 -22.26 -3.01 -16.64
C SER A 150 -21.05 -3.63 -17.34
N SER A 151 -21.25 -4.73 -18.08
CA SER A 151 -20.19 -5.40 -18.85
C SER A 151 -19.54 -4.51 -19.92
N ALA A 152 -20.22 -3.44 -20.33
CA ALA A 152 -19.69 -2.42 -21.23
C ALA A 152 -18.52 -1.60 -20.63
N ASN A 153 -18.37 -1.60 -19.29
CA ASN A 153 -17.40 -0.78 -18.57
C ASN A 153 -16.11 -1.53 -18.18
N GLY A 154 -15.97 -2.80 -18.58
CA GLY A 154 -14.80 -3.62 -18.24
C GLY A 154 -13.50 -3.07 -18.83
N PHE A 155 -13.57 -2.49 -20.04
CA PHE A 155 -12.43 -1.84 -20.67
C PHE A 155 -12.04 -0.55 -19.93
N ASP A 156 -13.03 0.26 -19.53
CA ASP A 156 -12.78 1.48 -18.77
C ASP A 156 -12.20 1.18 -17.38
N ALA A 157 -12.68 0.12 -16.72
CA ALA A 157 -12.12 -0.34 -15.46
C ALA A 157 -10.66 -0.82 -15.61
N ALA A 158 -10.36 -1.56 -16.67
CA ALA A 158 -8.99 -1.99 -16.97
C ALA A 158 -8.07 -0.80 -17.31
N TRP A 159 -8.57 0.18 -18.05
CA TRP A 159 -7.85 1.40 -18.37
C TRP A 159 -7.59 2.26 -17.14
N GLN A 160 -8.60 2.43 -16.28
CA GLN A 160 -8.47 3.10 -14.99
C GLN A 160 -7.44 2.39 -14.12
N PHE A 161 -7.52 1.05 -13.99
CA PHE A 161 -6.53 0.27 -13.27
C PHE A 161 -5.12 0.54 -13.77
N LEU A 162 -4.90 0.45 -15.08
CA LEU A 162 -3.59 0.69 -15.67
C LEU A 162 -3.09 2.12 -15.42
N ARG A 163 -3.98 3.12 -15.51
CA ARG A 163 -3.66 4.53 -15.22
C ARG A 163 -3.30 4.75 -13.76
N PHE A 164 -4.07 4.23 -12.82
CA PHE A 164 -3.81 4.35 -11.38
C PHE A 164 -2.50 3.66 -10.99
N PHE A 165 -2.27 2.47 -11.55
CA PHE A 165 -1.10 1.64 -11.29
C PHE A 165 0.18 2.26 -11.87
N LEU A 166 0.22 2.51 -13.19
CA LEU A 166 1.39 3.08 -13.86
C LEU A 166 1.64 4.53 -13.44
N GLY A 167 0.58 5.30 -13.20
CA GLY A 167 0.68 6.66 -12.69
C GLY A 167 1.36 6.71 -11.31
N GLY A 168 0.99 5.79 -10.40
CA GLY A 168 1.64 5.66 -9.10
C GLY A 168 3.12 5.34 -9.26
N ILE A 169 3.48 4.37 -10.10
CA ILE A 169 4.88 4.01 -10.39
C ILE A 169 5.66 5.22 -10.93
N ALA A 170 5.13 5.91 -11.93
CA ALA A 170 5.81 7.04 -12.57
C ALA A 170 6.10 8.17 -11.56
N VAL A 171 5.12 8.51 -10.72
CA VAL A 171 5.27 9.54 -9.67
C VAL A 171 6.28 9.08 -8.61
N GLY A 172 6.20 7.81 -8.20
CA GLY A 172 7.12 7.21 -7.24
C GLY A 172 8.56 7.26 -7.72
N VAL A 173 8.85 6.72 -8.91
CA VAL A 173 10.19 6.70 -9.49
C VAL A 173 10.75 8.12 -9.66
N ALA A 174 9.95 9.06 -10.21
CA ALA A 174 10.40 10.45 -10.37
C ALA A 174 10.78 11.08 -9.03
N SER A 175 10.02 10.78 -7.98
CA SER A 175 10.29 11.27 -6.64
C SER A 175 11.47 10.63 -5.93
N GLY A 176 11.65 9.31 -6.09
CA GLY A 176 12.78 8.58 -5.56
C GLY A 176 14.09 9.08 -6.17
N ILE A 177 14.12 9.30 -7.48
CA ILE A 177 15.27 9.90 -8.18
C ILE A 177 15.57 11.30 -7.64
N PHE A 178 14.54 12.14 -7.47
CA PHE A 178 14.70 13.49 -6.94
C PHE A 178 15.27 13.51 -5.52
N VAL A 179 14.76 12.66 -4.63
CA VAL A 179 15.25 12.56 -3.25
C VAL A 179 16.63 11.92 -3.17
N SER A 180 16.93 10.95 -4.05
CA SER A 180 18.27 10.36 -4.16
C SER A 180 19.33 11.40 -4.54
N GLU A 181 19.03 12.26 -5.53
CA GLU A 181 19.90 13.37 -5.91
C GLU A 181 20.06 14.38 -4.75
N LEU A 182 18.98 14.68 -4.04
CA LEU A 182 19.01 15.57 -2.88
C LEU A 182 19.84 14.96 -1.74
N LEU A 183 19.75 13.65 -1.53
CA LEU A 183 20.56 12.91 -0.56
C LEU A 183 22.03 13.02 -0.88
N VAL A 184 22.44 12.76 -2.12
CA VAL A 184 23.85 12.86 -2.54
C VAL A 184 24.41 14.28 -2.29
N ARG A 185 23.58 15.31 -2.49
CA ARG A 185 23.99 16.71 -2.28
C ARG A 185 24.02 17.15 -0.82
N LEU A 186 23.09 16.67 -0.01
CA LEU A 186 22.96 17.06 1.40
C LEU A 186 23.71 16.15 2.36
N TYR A 187 24.12 14.96 1.91
CA TYR A 187 24.85 13.99 2.72
C TYR A 187 26.27 14.48 3.01
N HIS A 188 26.40 15.19 4.13
CA HIS A 188 27.68 15.68 4.68
C HIS A 188 28.11 14.85 5.90
N GLY A 189 27.90 13.53 5.86
CA GLY A 189 28.21 12.62 6.98
C GLY A 189 27.22 12.64 8.15
N ASN A 190 26.13 13.41 8.05
CA ASN A 190 25.06 13.42 9.05
C ASN A 190 24.05 12.28 8.78
N GLN A 191 23.99 11.31 9.69
CA GLN A 191 23.09 10.15 9.60
C GLN A 191 21.60 10.50 9.76
N GLY A 192 21.27 11.69 10.26
CA GLY A 192 19.87 12.14 10.37
C GLY A 192 19.23 12.51 9.03
N ILE A 193 20.03 12.92 8.04
CA ILE A 193 19.52 13.41 6.74
C ILE A 193 18.81 12.30 5.94
N PRO A 194 19.40 11.09 5.79
CA PRO A 194 18.70 9.97 5.15
C PRO A 194 17.37 9.63 5.81
N VAL A 195 17.35 9.53 7.14
CA VAL A 195 16.15 9.16 7.90
C VAL A 195 15.02 10.17 7.70
N VAL A 196 15.32 11.46 7.82
CA VAL A 196 14.31 12.52 7.66
C VAL A 196 13.80 12.57 6.22
N LEU A 197 14.70 12.50 5.22
CA LEU A 197 14.29 12.54 3.81
C LEU A 197 13.46 11.31 3.41
N SER A 198 13.79 10.13 3.93
CA SER A 198 13.01 8.90 3.76
C SER A 198 11.60 9.03 4.35
N LEU A 199 11.47 9.53 5.58
CA LEU A 199 10.16 9.79 6.20
C LEU A 199 9.34 10.80 5.39
N VAL A 200 9.96 11.93 5.03
CA VAL A 200 9.30 12.95 4.21
C VAL A 200 8.84 12.36 2.88
N LEU A 201 9.67 11.58 2.21
CA LEU A 201 9.32 10.96 0.94
C LEU A 201 8.12 9.99 1.09
N ALA A 202 8.12 9.14 2.10
CA ALA A 202 7.04 8.17 2.34
C ALA A 202 5.68 8.84 2.52
N TYR A 203 5.56 9.84 3.41
CA TYR A 203 4.28 10.48 3.70
C TYR A 203 3.87 11.49 2.62
N PHE A 204 4.82 12.30 2.14
CA PHE A 204 4.50 13.36 1.19
C PHE A 204 4.07 12.80 -0.17
N ARG A 205 4.62 11.64 -0.57
CA ARG A 205 4.25 11.03 -1.85
C ARG A 205 2.90 10.36 -1.83
N PHE A 206 2.54 9.72 -0.73
CA PHE A 206 1.20 9.16 -0.60
C PHE A 206 0.14 10.26 -0.76
N ILE A 207 0.30 11.42 -0.10
CA ILE A 207 -0.64 12.55 -0.20
C ILE A 207 -0.69 13.08 -1.64
N ILE A 208 0.44 13.40 -2.26
CA ILE A 208 0.46 13.96 -3.62
C ILE A 208 -0.14 13.00 -4.64
N ALA A 209 0.20 11.72 -4.55
CA ALA A 209 -0.29 10.71 -5.47
C ALA A 209 -1.82 10.59 -5.38
N GLU A 210 -2.39 10.53 -4.18
CA GLU A 210 -3.81 10.27 -3.98
C GLU A 210 -4.68 11.54 -4.15
N HIS A 211 -4.26 12.67 -3.58
CA HIS A 211 -5.07 13.90 -3.55
C HIS A 211 -4.89 14.79 -4.78
N GLU A 212 -3.68 14.91 -5.32
CA GLU A 212 -3.41 15.85 -6.43
C GLU A 212 -3.43 15.17 -7.80
N LEU A 213 -2.93 13.93 -7.86
CA LEU A 213 -2.72 13.23 -9.13
C LEU A 213 -3.75 12.11 -9.39
N HIS A 214 -4.55 11.75 -8.38
CA HIS A 214 -5.51 10.64 -8.43
C HIS A 214 -4.89 9.35 -8.99
N VAL A 215 -3.73 8.99 -8.46
CA VAL A 215 -3.00 7.75 -8.75
C VAL A 215 -2.75 6.97 -7.46
N SER A 216 -2.29 5.72 -7.57
CA SER A 216 -2.07 4.89 -6.39
C SER A 216 -0.96 5.44 -5.48
N GLY A 217 -1.34 5.94 -4.31
CA GLY A 217 -0.42 6.39 -3.27
C GLY A 217 0.51 5.28 -2.81
N VAL A 218 -0.03 4.08 -2.60
CA VAL A 218 0.75 2.90 -2.19
C VAL A 218 1.81 2.55 -3.24
N MET A 219 1.45 2.49 -4.53
CA MET A 219 2.43 2.22 -5.60
C MET A 219 3.45 3.33 -5.76
N SER A 220 3.06 4.59 -5.51
CA SER A 220 4.00 5.70 -5.51
C SER A 220 5.01 5.62 -4.38
N VAL A 221 4.59 5.27 -3.17
CA VAL A 221 5.48 5.10 -2.01
C VAL A 221 6.44 3.93 -2.24
N LEU A 222 5.90 2.81 -2.69
CA LEU A 222 6.65 1.60 -3.02
C LEU A 222 7.72 1.87 -4.08
N SER A 223 7.34 2.52 -5.18
CA SER A 223 8.27 2.79 -6.30
C SER A 223 9.25 3.93 -6.00
N ALA A 224 8.99 4.75 -4.98
CA ALA A 224 9.92 5.77 -4.52
C ALA A 224 11.02 5.20 -3.60
N ALA A 225 10.74 4.08 -2.94
CA ALA A 225 11.69 3.38 -2.06
C ALA A 225 12.66 2.46 -2.83
N ILE A 226 12.20 1.86 -3.93
CA ILE A 226 12.99 0.99 -4.83
C ILE A 226 13.97 1.81 -5.67
#